data_AF-A0A966RXL3-F1
#
_entry.id   AF-A0A966RXL3-F1
#
_cell.length_a   1.000
_cell.length_b   1.000
_cell.length_c   1.000
_cell.angle_alpha   90.00
_cell.angle_beta   90.00
_cell.angle_gamma   90.00
#
_symmetry.space_group_name_H-M   'P 1'
#
loop_
_entity.id
_entity.type
_entity.pdbx_description
1 polymer ?
#
loop_
_entity_poly.entity_id
_entity_poly.type
_entity_poly.pdbx_seq_one_letter_code
_entity_poly.pdbx_strand_id
1 'polypeptide(L)'
;MTFNQPNDRRDFVKTLGASVATSTVPGLLFNTSAASAQTNQEIITRKIPRTGESLPAIGLGTYLTFDLLPGAPRTHIQEVIKRFWENGGRVFDTSPLYGSGEISVGDFASSMAINEQMFICNKIWSTGEFLSDDSHAKRSFEQSQQRLWRDKIDLMQVHSLVNVDQIVPVLKNWKKEGKIRYVGVTHHEIPYFPALAGHVERSDLDFVQVHYSIQMRLAEDRILPAAMDKGTAVLVNMPFEKARLFNLVQGRPLPSFAKEIACENWAQYFLKWVISHPAITCVIPATSNPVHQSQNIGALRGPLPDKDLRSRMLKHMESMPGFDKLQETPPYPGKSYQGLIRRAINARTAVAR
;
A
#
# COMPACT_ATOMS: atom_id res chain seq x y z
N MET A 1 -27.21 49.08 -38.90
CA MET A 1 -26.46 47.82 -38.74
C MET A 1 -27.28 46.92 -37.85
N THR A 2 -28.11 46.10 -38.47
CA THR A 2 -29.10 45.24 -37.80
C THR A 2 -29.40 44.05 -38.72
N PHE A 3 -29.79 42.95 -38.08
CA PHE A 3 -30.49 41.74 -38.58
C PHE A 3 -29.68 40.44 -38.79
N ASN A 4 -29.91 39.54 -37.83
CA ASN A 4 -30.36 38.12 -37.93
C ASN A 4 -29.88 37.20 -39.08
N GLN A 5 -29.29 36.06 -38.66
CA GLN A 5 -29.66 34.63 -38.94
C GLN A 5 -30.41 34.31 -40.26
N PRO A 6 -30.14 33.18 -40.97
CA PRO A 6 -30.57 31.87 -40.45
C PRO A 6 -29.85 30.58 -40.93
N ASN A 7 -30.35 29.48 -40.37
CA ASN A 7 -30.12 28.05 -40.63
C ASN A 7 -30.24 27.55 -42.09
N ASP A 8 -29.66 26.36 -42.28
CA ASP A 8 -30.28 25.13 -42.81
C ASP A 8 -29.83 24.59 -44.18
N ARG A 9 -29.48 23.29 -44.14
CA ARG A 9 -29.72 22.20 -45.10
C ARG A 9 -29.15 22.20 -46.54
N ARG A 10 -28.47 21.06 -46.77
CA ARG A 10 -28.63 20.07 -47.87
C ARG A 10 -27.70 20.12 -49.07
N ASP A 11 -27.12 18.94 -49.27
CA ASP A 11 -26.86 18.21 -50.51
C ASP A 11 -25.82 18.76 -51.49
N PHE A 12 -24.71 18.01 -51.64
CA PHE A 12 -24.29 17.67 -52.98
C PHE A 12 -23.69 16.26 -53.09
N VAL A 13 -24.16 15.59 -54.13
CA VAL A 13 -24.04 14.19 -54.52
C VAL A 13 -22.84 14.04 -55.47
N LYS A 14 -22.16 12.87 -55.46
CA LYS A 14 -21.96 11.99 -56.65
C LYS A 14 -20.85 10.93 -56.47
N THR A 15 -21.37 9.71 -56.36
CA THR A 15 -20.86 8.38 -56.75
C THR A 15 -19.96 8.34 -58.00
N LEU A 16 -18.88 7.54 -57.99
CA LEU A 16 -18.66 6.38 -58.89
C LEU A 16 -17.34 5.65 -58.60
N GLY A 17 -17.34 4.31 -58.70
CA GLY A 17 -16.14 3.53 -58.99
C GLY A 17 -15.88 2.34 -58.06
N ALA A 18 -16.59 1.24 -58.26
CA ALA A 18 -16.31 -0.05 -57.64
C ALA A 18 -15.03 -0.69 -58.23
N SER A 19 -14.23 -1.35 -57.38
CA SER A 19 -13.40 -2.50 -57.74
C SER A 19 -12.97 -3.24 -56.46
N VAL A 20 -13.53 -4.43 -56.29
CA VAL A 20 -13.26 -5.38 -55.20
C VAL A 20 -11.92 -6.07 -55.47
N ALA A 21 -11.00 -6.03 -54.51
CA ALA A 21 -9.90 -6.98 -54.41
C ALA A 21 -9.88 -7.55 -52.98
N THR A 22 -10.39 -8.77 -52.87
CA THR A 22 -10.39 -9.61 -51.68
C THR A 22 -8.97 -10.05 -51.32
N SER A 23 -8.45 -9.58 -50.19
CA SER A 23 -7.36 -10.24 -49.48
C SER A 23 -7.87 -10.68 -48.09
N THR A 24 -8.18 -11.96 -48.01
CA THR A 24 -8.51 -12.67 -46.78
C THR A 24 -7.25 -12.79 -45.91
N VAL A 25 -7.10 -11.92 -44.93
CA VAL A 25 -6.16 -12.15 -43.81
C VAL A 25 -6.89 -13.00 -42.78
N PRO A 26 -6.37 -14.16 -42.37
CA PRO A 26 -7.03 -15.01 -41.38
C PRO A 26 -7.17 -14.24 -40.08
N GLY A 27 -8.40 -14.14 -39.58
CA GLY A 27 -8.69 -13.56 -38.28
C GLY A 27 -7.94 -14.31 -37.19
N LEU A 28 -6.90 -13.68 -36.65
CA LEU A 28 -6.42 -13.97 -35.32
C LEU A 28 -7.54 -13.55 -34.37
N LEU A 29 -8.42 -14.51 -34.07
CA LEU A 29 -9.30 -14.45 -32.92
C LEU A 29 -8.39 -14.41 -31.69
N PHE A 30 -8.00 -13.19 -31.29
CA PHE A 30 -7.46 -12.98 -29.96
C PHE A 30 -8.54 -13.42 -28.99
N ASN A 31 -8.21 -14.49 -28.27
CA ASN A 31 -9.01 -15.07 -27.21
C ASN A 31 -9.08 -14.06 -26.06
N THR A 32 -9.95 -13.06 -26.17
CA THR A 32 -10.20 -12.02 -25.15
C THR A 32 -10.85 -12.61 -23.89
N SER A 33 -11.23 -13.88 -23.92
CA SER A 33 -11.79 -14.63 -22.81
C SER A 33 -10.82 -14.86 -21.64
N ALA A 34 -9.49 -14.74 -21.85
CA ALA A 34 -8.52 -14.91 -20.77
C ALA A 34 -8.38 -13.66 -19.87
N ALA A 35 -8.57 -12.45 -20.41
CA ALA A 35 -8.49 -11.20 -19.64
C ALA A 35 -9.78 -10.93 -18.84
N SER A 36 -10.91 -11.47 -19.30
CA SER A 36 -12.22 -11.33 -18.64
C SER A 36 -12.49 -12.39 -17.57
N ALA A 37 -11.71 -13.48 -17.49
CA ALA A 37 -11.98 -14.59 -16.57
C ALA A 37 -11.42 -14.37 -15.15
N GLN A 38 -10.55 -13.38 -14.94
CA GLN A 38 -9.91 -13.11 -13.65
C GLN A 38 -10.69 -12.16 -12.72
N THR A 39 -11.73 -11.49 -13.23
CA THR A 39 -12.54 -10.55 -12.45
C THR A 39 -13.51 -11.24 -11.47
N ASN A 40 -13.68 -12.56 -11.58
CA ASN A 40 -14.68 -13.31 -10.80
C ASN A 40 -14.10 -14.22 -9.70
N GLN A 41 -12.79 -14.13 -9.41
CA GLN A 41 -12.23 -14.80 -8.23
C GLN A 41 -12.39 -13.94 -6.99
N GLU A 42 -12.94 -14.53 -5.93
CA GLU A 42 -13.05 -13.92 -4.61
C GLU A 42 -11.66 -13.47 -4.12
N ILE A 43 -11.56 -12.22 -3.66
CA ILE A 43 -10.31 -11.68 -3.14
C ILE A 43 -10.07 -12.17 -1.72
N ILE A 44 -8.81 -12.40 -1.37
CA ILE A 44 -8.40 -12.76 -0.01
C ILE A 44 -8.64 -11.57 0.91
N THR A 45 -9.51 -11.78 1.89
CA THR A 45 -9.81 -10.80 2.94
C THR A 45 -9.48 -11.34 4.32
N ARG A 46 -9.27 -10.43 5.28
CA ARG A 46 -9.03 -10.73 6.69
C ARG A 46 -9.94 -9.86 7.55
N LYS A 47 -10.47 -10.44 8.61
CA LYS A 47 -11.26 -9.71 9.59
C LYS A 47 -10.35 -8.94 10.54
N ILE A 48 -10.75 -7.72 10.88
CA ILE A 48 -10.26 -7.02 12.06
C ILE A 48 -10.80 -7.79 13.29
N PRO A 49 -9.97 -8.39 14.15
CA PRO A 49 -10.46 -9.37 15.13
C PRO A 49 -11.53 -8.83 16.09
N ARG A 50 -11.42 -7.56 16.49
CA ARG A 50 -12.32 -6.91 17.46
C ARG A 50 -13.69 -6.52 16.90
N THR A 51 -13.79 -6.25 15.61
CA THR A 51 -15.03 -5.72 15.00
C THR A 51 -15.63 -6.65 13.95
N GLY A 52 -14.85 -7.60 13.44
CA GLY A 52 -15.26 -8.48 12.35
C GLY A 52 -15.32 -7.82 10.98
N GLU A 53 -15.05 -6.51 10.86
CA GLU A 53 -14.95 -5.81 9.58
C GLU A 53 -13.88 -6.47 8.70
N SER A 54 -14.21 -6.70 7.44
CA SER A 54 -13.33 -7.39 6.50
C SER A 54 -12.51 -6.40 5.68
N LEU A 55 -11.19 -6.63 5.63
CA LEU A 55 -10.24 -5.86 4.81
C LEU A 55 -9.59 -6.75 3.76
N PRO A 56 -9.34 -6.26 2.52
CA PRO A 56 -8.43 -6.93 1.60
C PRO A 56 -7.05 -7.13 2.26
N ALA A 57 -6.47 -8.32 2.07
CA ALA A 57 -5.20 -8.66 2.69
C ALA A 57 -3.99 -7.89 2.11
N ILE A 58 -4.18 -7.20 0.97
CA ILE A 58 -3.19 -6.32 0.35
C ILE A 58 -3.74 -4.88 0.33
N GLY A 59 -2.97 -3.97 0.90
CA GLY A 59 -3.15 -2.53 0.86
C GLY A 59 -2.13 -1.83 -0.03
N LEU A 60 -2.14 -0.50 -0.01
CA LEU A 60 -1.25 0.35 -0.79
C LEU A 60 -0.55 1.38 0.11
N GLY A 61 0.76 1.23 0.27
CA GLY A 61 1.59 2.21 0.97
C GLY A 61 2.05 3.34 0.05
N THR A 62 2.25 4.53 0.61
CA THR A 62 2.59 5.74 -0.18
C THR A 62 3.97 6.34 0.10
N TYR A 63 4.70 5.81 1.10
CA TYR A 63 6.02 6.33 1.49
C TYR A 63 7.01 6.35 0.31
N LEU A 64 7.59 7.53 0.04
CA LEU A 64 8.47 7.88 -1.09
C LEU A 64 7.85 7.77 -2.49
N THR A 65 6.90 6.87 -2.70
CA THR A 65 6.35 6.58 -4.02
C THR A 65 5.35 7.61 -4.48
N PHE A 66 4.61 8.24 -3.57
CA PHE A 66 3.60 9.26 -3.88
C PHE A 66 4.10 10.68 -3.52
N ASP A 67 5.35 10.79 -3.09
CA ASP A 67 6.00 12.05 -2.81
C ASP A 67 6.66 12.61 -4.07
N LEU A 68 6.02 13.60 -4.66
CA LEU A 68 6.42 14.28 -5.88
C LEU A 68 6.57 15.79 -5.63
N LEU A 69 7.46 16.40 -6.41
CA LEU A 69 7.66 17.85 -6.38
C LEU A 69 6.46 18.57 -7.01
N PRO A 70 6.15 19.80 -6.56
CA PRO A 70 5.17 20.65 -7.24
C PRO A 70 5.49 20.76 -8.74
N GLY A 71 4.47 20.59 -9.59
CA GLY A 71 4.58 20.64 -11.05
C GLY A 71 5.07 19.34 -11.72
N ALA A 72 5.56 18.34 -10.97
CA ALA A 72 5.93 17.06 -11.57
C ALA A 72 4.69 16.29 -12.08
N PRO A 73 4.76 15.57 -13.21
CA PRO A 73 3.66 14.73 -13.68
C PRO A 73 3.30 13.64 -12.68
N ARG A 74 2.00 13.51 -12.36
CA ARG A 74 1.49 12.57 -11.34
C ARG A 74 0.54 11.51 -11.91
N THR A 75 0.38 11.44 -13.24
CA THR A 75 -0.56 10.52 -13.92
C THR A 75 -0.28 9.05 -13.62
N HIS A 76 0.99 8.68 -13.44
CA HIS A 76 1.37 7.31 -13.05
C HIS A 76 0.88 6.93 -11.64
N ILE A 77 0.77 7.90 -10.72
CA ILE A 77 0.21 7.68 -9.37
C ILE A 77 -1.29 7.48 -9.44
N GLN A 78 -2.00 8.28 -10.25
CA GLN A 78 -3.42 8.09 -10.52
C GLN A 78 -3.69 6.70 -11.09
N GLU A 79 -2.88 6.25 -12.05
CA GLU A 79 -3.00 4.92 -12.65
C GLU A 79 -2.70 3.80 -11.65
N VAL A 80 -1.74 3.98 -10.72
CA VAL A 80 -1.51 3.06 -9.60
C VAL A 80 -2.78 2.93 -8.73
N ILE A 81 -3.36 4.06 -8.31
CA ILE A 81 -4.58 4.06 -7.48
C ILE A 81 -5.74 3.40 -8.24
N LYS A 82 -5.93 3.73 -9.51
CA LYS A 82 -6.95 3.14 -10.38
C LYS A 82 -6.82 1.62 -10.45
N ARG A 83 -5.65 1.12 -10.82
CA ARG A 83 -5.41 -0.34 -10.91
C ARG A 83 -5.60 -1.03 -9.57
N PHE A 84 -5.15 -0.42 -8.48
CA PHE A 84 -5.38 -0.97 -7.14
C PHE A 84 -6.87 -1.09 -6.83
N TRP A 85 -7.63 -0.01 -7.06
CA TRP A 85 -9.05 0.08 -6.76
C TRP A 85 -9.90 -0.90 -7.58
N GLU A 86 -9.70 -0.91 -8.91
CA GLU A 86 -10.42 -1.76 -9.86
C GLU A 86 -10.18 -3.25 -9.60
N ASN A 87 -9.05 -3.61 -8.98
CA ASN A 87 -8.70 -4.99 -8.67
C ASN A 87 -9.09 -5.45 -7.25
N GLY A 88 -9.88 -4.66 -6.52
CA GLY A 88 -10.43 -5.01 -5.20
C GLY A 88 -9.67 -4.41 -4.01
N GLY A 89 -8.66 -3.58 -4.25
CA GLY A 89 -7.94 -2.87 -3.20
C GLY A 89 -8.79 -1.82 -2.50
N ARG A 90 -8.73 -1.76 -1.17
CA ARG A 90 -9.47 -0.78 -0.35
C ARG A 90 -8.65 -0.11 0.73
N VAL A 91 -7.51 -0.69 1.14
CA VAL A 91 -6.67 -0.19 2.23
C VAL A 91 -5.55 0.69 1.68
N PHE A 92 -5.48 1.95 2.12
CA PHE A 92 -4.46 2.91 1.72
C PHE A 92 -3.72 3.42 2.95
N ASP A 93 -2.39 3.35 2.93
CA ASP A 93 -1.53 3.75 4.05
C ASP A 93 -0.68 4.97 3.69
N THR A 94 -0.85 6.04 4.47
CA THR A 94 -0.15 7.32 4.28
C THR A 94 0.27 7.95 5.61
N SER A 95 0.95 9.10 5.57
CA SER A 95 1.37 9.85 6.74
C SER A 95 1.52 11.34 6.42
N PRO A 96 1.32 12.25 7.40
CA PRO A 96 1.74 13.64 7.27
C PRO A 96 3.24 13.82 7.05
N LEU A 97 4.06 12.80 7.35
CA LEU A 97 5.50 12.79 7.11
C LEU A 97 5.91 12.28 5.73
N TYR A 98 4.96 11.89 4.87
CA TYR A 98 5.26 11.27 3.56
C TYR A 98 5.25 12.29 2.42
N GLY A 99 5.73 13.50 2.67
CA GLY A 99 5.80 14.58 1.68
C GLY A 99 4.42 14.89 1.10
N SER A 100 4.28 14.87 -0.22
CA SER A 100 2.98 15.09 -0.89
C SER A 100 2.05 13.85 -0.91
N GLY A 101 2.36 12.79 -0.16
CA GLY A 101 1.61 11.53 -0.15
C GLY A 101 0.12 11.68 0.21
N GLU A 102 -0.22 12.41 1.28
CA GLU A 102 -1.63 12.65 1.67
C GLU A 102 -2.40 13.38 0.56
N ILE A 103 -1.81 14.45 0.02
CA ILE A 103 -2.39 15.26 -1.05
C ILE A 103 -2.61 14.41 -2.30
N SER A 104 -1.63 13.60 -2.70
CA SER A 104 -1.77 12.73 -3.87
C SER A 104 -2.88 11.70 -3.68
N VAL A 105 -3.00 11.09 -2.50
CA VAL A 105 -4.10 10.15 -2.21
C VAL A 105 -5.45 10.85 -2.29
N GLY A 106 -5.61 11.96 -1.58
CA GLY A 106 -6.90 12.64 -1.48
C GLY A 106 -7.38 13.25 -2.81
N ASP A 107 -6.47 13.81 -3.61
CA ASP A 107 -6.78 14.42 -4.92
C ASP A 107 -7.31 13.36 -5.88
N PHE A 108 -6.56 12.25 -6.02
CA PHE A 108 -6.94 11.19 -6.93
C PHE A 108 -8.15 10.40 -6.44
N ALA A 109 -8.25 10.11 -5.15
CA ALA A 109 -9.43 9.45 -4.58
C ALA A 109 -10.71 10.25 -4.80
N SER A 110 -10.63 11.59 -4.67
CA SER A 110 -11.74 12.50 -4.93
C SER A 110 -12.09 12.55 -6.43
N SER A 111 -11.09 12.68 -7.31
CA SER A 111 -11.33 12.69 -8.77
C SER A 111 -11.95 11.41 -9.30
N MET A 112 -11.74 10.29 -8.61
CA MET A 112 -12.31 8.97 -8.94
C MET A 112 -13.61 8.67 -8.19
N ALA A 113 -14.08 9.55 -7.31
CA ALA A 113 -15.25 9.36 -6.44
C ALA A 113 -15.17 8.09 -5.54
N ILE A 114 -13.97 7.73 -5.08
CA ILE A 114 -13.74 6.55 -4.22
C ILE A 114 -13.40 6.91 -2.77
N ASN A 115 -13.22 8.19 -2.47
CA ASN A 115 -12.66 8.68 -1.20
C ASN A 115 -13.37 8.13 0.04
N GLU A 116 -14.70 8.19 0.09
CA GLU A 116 -15.51 7.71 1.22
C GLU A 116 -15.54 6.17 1.36
N GLN A 117 -15.19 5.44 0.30
CA GLN A 117 -15.23 3.98 0.28
C GLN A 117 -13.87 3.35 0.63
N MET A 118 -12.83 4.17 0.79
CA MET A 118 -11.49 3.72 1.15
C MET A 118 -11.38 3.47 2.65
N PHE A 119 -10.52 2.52 3.00
CA PHE A 119 -9.99 2.37 4.35
C PHE A 119 -8.63 3.07 4.41
N ILE A 120 -8.58 4.28 4.99
CA ILE A 120 -7.34 5.06 5.10
C ILE A 120 -6.68 4.86 6.47
N CYS A 121 -5.44 4.37 6.42
CA CYS A 121 -4.51 4.29 7.52
C CYS A 121 -3.61 5.53 7.50
N ASN A 122 -3.78 6.42 8.46
CA ASN A 122 -2.91 7.58 8.65
C ASN A 122 -2.18 7.51 9.99
N LYS A 123 -1.23 8.41 10.22
CA LYS A 123 -0.46 8.45 11.47
C LYS A 123 -0.40 9.85 12.06
N ILE A 124 -0.31 9.91 13.38
CA ILE A 124 0.10 11.09 14.13
C ILE A 124 1.54 10.91 14.57
N TRP A 125 2.37 11.89 14.23
CA TRP A 125 3.65 12.08 14.88
C TRP A 125 3.53 13.33 15.75
N SER A 126 3.66 13.19 17.07
CA SER A 126 3.53 14.32 17.98
C SER A 126 4.55 14.24 19.09
N THR A 127 5.43 15.24 19.16
CA THR A 127 6.38 15.43 20.26
C THR A 127 5.81 16.34 21.36
N GLY A 128 4.74 17.10 21.07
CA GLY A 128 4.24 18.18 21.93
C GLY A 128 5.25 19.33 22.07
N GLU A 129 4.83 20.44 22.66
CA GLU A 129 5.75 21.45 23.20
C GLU A 129 6.24 21.10 24.61
N PHE A 130 5.40 20.39 25.38
CA PHE A 130 5.67 19.88 26.72
C PHE A 130 4.86 18.60 26.98
N LEU A 131 5.12 17.91 28.10
CA LEU A 131 4.41 16.68 28.46
C LEU A 131 2.90 16.93 28.54
N SER A 132 2.11 16.12 27.82
CA SER A 132 0.64 16.20 27.71
C SER A 132 0.08 17.29 26.78
N ASP A 133 0.92 18.01 26.02
CA ASP A 133 0.45 18.90 24.95
C ASP A 133 -0.04 18.09 23.73
N ASP A 134 -1.35 18.14 23.47
CA ASP A 134 -1.99 17.50 22.32
C ASP A 134 -2.17 18.45 21.12
N SER A 135 -1.75 19.72 21.23
CA SER A 135 -2.01 20.74 20.22
C SER A 135 -1.35 20.40 18.88
N HIS A 136 -0.15 19.83 18.90
CA HIS A 136 0.52 19.35 17.69
C HIS A 136 -0.22 18.17 17.05
N ALA A 137 -0.74 17.24 17.86
CA ALA A 137 -1.54 16.13 17.36
C ALA A 137 -2.83 16.63 16.70
N LYS A 138 -3.55 17.56 17.35
CA LYS A 138 -4.77 18.17 16.82
C LYS A 138 -4.53 18.89 15.49
N ARG A 139 -3.52 19.77 15.44
CA ARG A 139 -3.15 20.48 14.20
C ARG A 139 -2.76 19.51 13.08
N SER A 140 -1.99 18.47 13.40
CA SER A 140 -1.62 17.45 12.43
C SER A 140 -2.85 16.70 11.91
N PHE A 141 -3.82 16.37 12.77
CA PHE A 141 -5.04 15.68 12.37
C PHE A 141 -5.90 16.54 11.43
N GLU A 142 -6.15 17.79 11.78
CA GLU A 142 -6.93 18.74 10.97
C GLU A 142 -6.26 18.96 9.60
N GLN A 143 -4.93 19.06 9.56
CA GLN A 143 -4.20 19.18 8.31
C GLN A 143 -4.28 17.91 7.46
N SER A 144 -4.22 16.72 8.07
CA SER A 144 -4.42 15.45 7.38
C SER A 144 -5.82 15.34 6.79
N GLN A 145 -6.87 15.78 7.51
CA GLN A 145 -8.25 15.83 6.99
C GLN A 145 -8.35 16.70 5.74
N GLN A 146 -7.75 17.90 5.77
CA GLN A 146 -7.73 18.81 4.61
C GLN A 146 -6.99 18.20 3.42
N ARG A 147 -5.80 17.62 3.64
CA ARG A 147 -4.98 17.03 2.56
C ARG A 147 -5.57 15.77 1.96
N LEU A 148 -6.34 15.01 2.74
CA LEU A 148 -7.03 13.81 2.26
C LEU A 148 -8.41 14.09 1.70
N TRP A 149 -8.93 15.31 1.88
CA TRP A 149 -10.34 15.65 1.65
C TRP A 149 -11.27 14.67 2.37
N ARG A 150 -11.03 14.45 3.68
CA ARG A 150 -11.84 13.54 4.52
C ARG A 150 -12.10 14.11 5.90
N ASP A 151 -13.35 14.03 6.33
CA ASP A 151 -13.74 14.37 7.69
C ASP A 151 -13.48 13.22 8.68
N LYS A 152 -13.50 11.98 8.21
CA LYS A 152 -13.31 10.79 9.05
C LYS A 152 -12.16 9.94 8.53
N ILE A 153 -11.24 9.55 9.43
CA ILE A 153 -10.13 8.66 9.09
C ILE A 153 -10.39 7.27 9.67
N ASP A 154 -10.17 6.22 8.88
CA ASP A 154 -10.48 4.86 9.34
C ASP A 154 -9.54 4.41 10.44
N LEU A 155 -8.22 4.45 10.21
CA LEU A 155 -7.23 4.07 11.19
C LEU A 155 -6.26 5.23 11.42
N MET A 156 -6.14 5.67 12.67
CA MET A 156 -5.08 6.58 13.10
C MET A 156 -4.08 5.86 14.00
N GLN A 157 -2.80 5.99 13.68
CA GLN A 157 -1.72 5.32 14.39
C GLN A 157 -0.72 6.29 14.99
N VAL A 158 -0.18 5.98 16.17
CA VAL A 158 0.98 6.71 16.69
C VAL A 158 2.23 6.31 15.90
N HIS A 159 2.85 7.26 15.19
CA HIS A 159 3.95 7.00 14.24
C HIS A 159 5.30 6.72 14.89
N SER A 160 5.49 7.19 16.12
CA SER A 160 6.71 7.03 16.91
C SER A 160 6.34 6.69 18.35
N LEU A 161 7.13 5.83 18.99
CA LEU A 161 6.87 5.39 20.37
C LEU A 161 7.24 6.42 21.44
N VAL A 162 7.76 7.61 21.07
CA VAL A 162 8.24 8.62 22.04
C VAL A 162 7.14 9.10 23.00
N ASN A 163 5.94 9.40 22.49
CA ASN A 163 4.82 9.93 23.28
C ASN A 163 3.57 9.03 23.21
N VAL A 164 3.76 7.75 22.96
CA VAL A 164 2.66 6.80 22.74
C VAL A 164 1.68 6.75 23.90
N ASP A 165 2.15 6.81 25.15
CA ASP A 165 1.29 6.77 26.34
C ASP A 165 0.41 8.02 26.49
N GLN A 166 0.81 9.15 25.88
CA GLN A 166 0.02 10.39 25.85
C GLN A 166 -0.91 10.44 24.63
N ILE A 167 -0.45 9.99 23.48
CA ILE A 167 -1.20 10.11 22.22
C ILE A 167 -2.29 9.03 22.09
N VAL A 168 -2.08 7.81 22.60
CA VAL A 168 -3.12 6.76 22.53
C VAL A 168 -4.43 7.19 23.21
N PRO A 169 -4.44 7.77 24.43
CA PRO A 169 -5.65 8.35 25.02
C PRO A 169 -6.35 9.40 24.14
N VAL A 170 -5.59 10.30 23.50
CA VAL A 170 -6.13 11.31 22.57
C VAL A 170 -6.83 10.63 21.38
N LEU A 171 -6.19 9.64 20.76
CA LEU A 171 -6.78 8.89 19.66
C LEU A 171 -8.05 8.13 20.11
N LYS A 172 -8.06 7.57 21.32
CA LYS A 172 -9.25 6.93 21.87
C LYS A 172 -10.40 7.91 22.07
N ASN A 173 -10.12 9.14 22.47
CA ASN A 173 -11.15 10.19 22.56
C ASN A 173 -11.67 10.56 21.15
N TRP A 174 -10.81 10.73 20.15
CA TRP A 174 -11.26 10.96 18.78
C TRP A 174 -12.08 9.81 18.20
N LYS A 175 -11.78 8.55 18.61
CA LYS A 175 -12.61 7.39 18.26
C LYS A 175 -14.01 7.50 18.89
N LYS A 176 -14.11 7.87 20.17
CA LYS A 176 -15.39 8.10 20.86
C LYS A 176 -16.20 9.24 20.22
N GLU A 177 -15.52 10.30 19.78
CA GLU A 177 -16.10 11.42 19.06
C GLU A 177 -16.49 11.08 17.60
N GLY A 178 -16.16 9.89 17.11
CA GLY A 178 -16.48 9.45 15.75
C GLY A 178 -15.58 10.02 14.65
N LYS A 179 -14.55 10.80 15.00
CA LYS A 179 -13.56 11.39 14.07
C LYS A 179 -12.65 10.34 13.44
N ILE A 180 -12.38 9.26 14.17
CA ILE A 180 -11.66 8.09 13.65
C ILE A 180 -12.38 6.79 13.97
N ARG A 181 -12.11 5.70 13.24
CA ARG A 181 -12.74 4.39 13.50
C ARG A 181 -11.87 3.47 14.37
N TYR A 182 -10.56 3.54 14.19
CA TYR A 182 -9.59 2.62 14.79
C TYR A 182 -8.34 3.34 15.29
N VAL A 183 -7.77 2.81 16.37
CA VAL A 183 -6.54 3.29 17.02
C VAL A 183 -5.44 2.24 16.89
N GLY A 184 -4.25 2.67 16.48
CA GLY A 184 -3.09 1.79 16.48
C GLY A 184 -1.77 2.47 16.82
N VAL A 185 -0.71 1.68 16.73
CA VAL A 185 0.68 2.11 16.93
C VAL A 185 1.54 1.50 15.84
N THR A 186 2.61 2.18 15.44
CA THR A 186 3.52 1.67 14.41
C THR A 186 4.98 1.89 14.80
N HIS A 187 5.81 0.89 14.52
CA HIS A 187 7.25 1.07 14.42
C HIS A 187 7.84 0.05 13.45
N HIS A 188 8.83 0.47 12.67
CA HIS A 188 9.47 -0.39 11.67
C HIS A 188 10.91 -0.77 12.02
N GLU A 189 11.57 -0.01 12.89
CA GLU A 189 12.95 -0.30 13.28
C GLU A 189 13.01 -1.35 14.40
N ILE A 190 13.88 -2.33 14.20
CA ILE A 190 14.07 -3.51 15.07
C ILE A 190 14.35 -3.13 16.54
N PRO A 191 15.19 -2.13 16.87
CA PRO A 191 15.48 -1.80 18.27
C PRO A 191 14.23 -1.45 19.10
N TYR A 192 13.14 -1.04 18.44
CA TYR A 192 11.89 -0.67 19.10
C TYR A 192 10.86 -1.82 19.15
N PHE A 193 11.16 -3.00 18.59
CA PHE A 193 10.22 -4.13 18.63
C PHE A 193 9.85 -4.56 20.06
N PRO A 194 10.77 -4.61 21.05
CA PRO A 194 10.40 -4.91 22.43
C PRO A 194 9.44 -3.91 23.04
N ALA A 195 9.60 -2.61 22.72
CA ALA A 195 8.70 -1.56 23.18
C ALA A 195 7.33 -1.66 22.48
N LEU A 196 7.31 -1.85 21.16
CA LEU A 196 6.11 -2.04 20.36
C LEU A 196 5.28 -3.23 20.86
N ALA A 197 5.93 -4.38 21.10
CA ALA A 197 5.28 -5.55 21.70
C ALA A 197 4.67 -5.23 23.06
N GLY A 198 5.39 -4.51 23.92
CA GLY A 198 4.87 -4.08 25.22
C GLY A 198 3.60 -3.23 25.12
N HIS A 199 3.48 -2.37 24.11
CA HIS A 199 2.22 -1.63 23.88
C HIS A 199 1.09 -2.53 23.39
N VAL A 200 1.36 -3.48 22.49
CA VAL A 200 0.35 -4.46 22.06
C VAL A 200 -0.16 -5.27 23.26
N GLU A 201 0.73 -5.71 24.14
CA GLU A 201 0.38 -6.55 25.30
C GLU A 201 -0.42 -5.81 26.38
N ARG A 202 -0.10 -4.53 26.62
CA ARG A 202 -0.67 -3.76 27.74
C ARG A 202 -1.82 -2.85 27.35
N SER A 203 -1.89 -2.43 26.10
CA SER A 203 -2.85 -1.43 25.64
C SER A 203 -3.96 -2.06 24.80
N ASP A 204 -5.18 -1.58 25.03
CA ASP A 204 -6.32 -1.92 24.20
C ASP A 204 -6.23 -1.18 22.85
N LEU A 205 -5.53 -1.80 21.89
CA LEU A 205 -5.25 -1.28 20.55
C LEU A 205 -6.00 -2.09 19.49
N ASP A 206 -6.57 -1.41 18.49
CA ASP A 206 -7.23 -2.06 17.36
C ASP A 206 -6.20 -2.59 16.36
N PHE A 207 -5.10 -1.86 16.15
CA PHE A 207 -4.06 -2.19 15.18
C PHE A 207 -2.63 -2.03 15.71
N VAL A 208 -1.74 -2.87 15.19
CA VAL A 208 -0.29 -2.67 15.20
C VAL A 208 0.23 -2.71 13.77
N GLN A 209 1.09 -1.76 13.40
CA GLN A 209 1.84 -1.82 12.15
C GLN A 209 3.31 -2.10 12.43
N VAL A 210 3.87 -3.10 11.76
CA VAL A 210 5.23 -3.60 12.01
C VAL A 210 5.93 -4.02 10.71
N HIS A 211 7.26 -3.93 10.72
CA HIS A 211 8.09 -4.46 9.65
C HIS A 211 8.13 -5.98 9.72
N TYR A 212 7.66 -6.64 8.66
CA TYR A 212 7.71 -8.08 8.52
C TYR A 212 7.86 -8.50 7.05
N SER A 213 8.74 -9.46 6.79
CA SER A 213 8.93 -10.03 5.46
C SER A 213 9.49 -11.44 5.57
N ILE A 214 9.67 -12.11 4.42
CA ILE A 214 10.33 -13.42 4.37
C ILE A 214 11.76 -13.37 4.93
N GLN A 215 12.43 -12.21 4.88
CA GLN A 215 13.78 -12.01 5.42
C GLN A 215 13.74 -11.51 6.86
N MET A 216 12.91 -10.51 7.16
CA MET A 216 12.82 -9.93 8.50
C MET A 216 11.66 -10.54 9.28
N ARG A 217 11.98 -11.54 10.11
CA ARG A 217 10.97 -12.35 10.84
C ARG A 217 10.86 -12.06 12.33
N LEU A 218 11.64 -11.11 12.87
CA LEU A 218 11.68 -10.81 14.32
C LEU A 218 10.33 -10.41 14.93
N ALA A 219 9.34 -10.02 14.11
CA ALA A 219 7.98 -9.80 14.60
C ALA A 219 7.31 -11.09 15.11
N GLU A 220 7.71 -12.26 14.60
CA GLU A 220 7.19 -13.58 15.01
C GLU A 220 7.50 -13.91 16.48
N ASP A 221 8.58 -13.36 17.05
CA ASP A 221 9.04 -13.71 18.40
C ASP A 221 8.07 -13.24 19.49
N ARG A 222 7.44 -12.07 19.31
CA ARG A 222 6.62 -11.45 20.36
C ARG A 222 5.45 -10.62 19.85
N ILE A 223 5.64 -9.84 18.78
CA ILE A 223 4.61 -8.91 18.29
C ILE A 223 3.42 -9.66 17.68
N LEU A 224 3.66 -10.61 16.78
CA LEU A 224 2.58 -11.37 16.14
C LEU A 224 1.82 -12.28 17.13
N PRO A 225 2.49 -13.01 18.05
CA PRO A 225 1.79 -13.73 19.12
C PRO A 225 0.95 -12.80 20.02
N ALA A 226 1.52 -11.66 20.45
CA ALA A 226 0.78 -10.70 21.27
C ALA A 226 -0.44 -10.12 20.53
N ALA A 227 -0.31 -9.83 19.23
CA ALA A 227 -1.43 -9.34 18.43
C ALA A 227 -2.56 -10.37 18.33
N MET A 228 -2.23 -11.65 18.17
CA MET A 228 -3.23 -12.73 18.18
C MET A 228 -3.90 -12.88 19.55
N ASP A 229 -3.14 -12.87 20.64
CA ASP A 229 -3.67 -12.96 22.01
C ASP A 229 -4.62 -11.79 22.34
N LYS A 230 -4.27 -10.58 21.91
CA LYS A 230 -5.01 -9.35 22.22
C LYS A 230 -6.10 -8.98 21.21
N GLY A 231 -6.27 -9.77 20.16
CA GLY A 231 -7.19 -9.46 19.07
C GLY A 231 -6.84 -8.17 18.34
N THR A 232 -5.56 -7.81 18.26
CA THR A 232 -5.07 -6.64 17.56
C THR A 232 -4.80 -7.00 16.10
N ALA A 233 -5.36 -6.24 15.16
CA ALA A 233 -5.10 -6.42 13.73
C ALA A 233 -3.66 -6.02 13.38
N VAL A 234 -3.04 -6.72 12.43
CA VAL A 234 -1.65 -6.46 12.03
C VAL A 234 -1.57 -5.90 10.62
N LEU A 235 -1.00 -4.70 10.51
CA LEU A 235 -0.54 -4.13 9.24
C LEU A 235 0.95 -4.39 9.05
N VAL A 236 1.35 -4.84 7.86
CA VAL A 236 2.75 -5.11 7.55
C VAL A 236 3.31 -4.07 6.59
N ASN A 237 4.33 -3.34 7.03
CA ASN A 237 5.13 -2.49 6.15
C ASN A 237 6.45 -3.18 5.76
N MET A 238 7.11 -2.59 4.75
CA MET A 238 8.39 -3.08 4.22
C MET A 238 8.44 -4.57 3.80
N PRO A 239 7.38 -5.15 3.17
CA PRO A 239 7.36 -6.57 2.79
C PRO A 239 8.40 -6.94 1.73
N PHE A 240 8.95 -5.94 1.05
CA PHE A 240 9.98 -6.09 0.00
C PHE A 240 11.37 -5.62 0.43
N GLU A 241 11.58 -5.35 1.72
CA GLU A 241 12.86 -4.91 2.27
C GLU A 241 13.43 -3.66 1.57
N LYS A 242 12.60 -2.62 1.39
CA LYS A 242 12.98 -1.41 0.62
C LYS A 242 13.51 -1.79 -0.78
N ALA A 243 12.84 -2.71 -1.45
CA ALA A 243 13.18 -3.27 -2.77
C ALA A 243 14.43 -4.15 -2.86
N ARG A 244 15.12 -4.46 -1.74
CA ARG A 244 16.31 -5.31 -1.76
C ARG A 244 16.01 -6.74 -2.19
N LEU A 245 14.84 -7.29 -1.83
CA LEU A 245 14.44 -8.62 -2.28
C LEU A 245 14.38 -8.72 -3.81
N PHE A 246 13.96 -7.66 -4.50
CA PHE A 246 13.92 -7.66 -5.97
C PHE A 246 15.31 -7.62 -6.60
N ASN A 247 16.28 -6.96 -5.96
CA ASN A 247 17.67 -6.98 -6.40
C ASN A 247 18.27 -8.40 -6.26
N LEU A 248 17.97 -9.10 -5.17
CA LEU A 248 18.43 -10.47 -4.94
C LEU A 248 17.92 -11.46 -6.00
N VAL A 249 16.64 -11.34 -6.39
CA VAL A 249 15.99 -12.26 -7.34
C VAL A 249 16.02 -11.77 -8.79
N GLN A 250 16.72 -10.68 -9.08
CA GLN A 250 16.79 -10.12 -10.43
C GLN A 250 17.33 -11.15 -11.42
N GLY A 251 16.61 -11.33 -12.54
CA GLY A 251 16.97 -12.30 -13.58
C GLY A 251 16.74 -13.78 -13.20
N ARG A 252 16.21 -14.07 -12.01
CA ARG A 252 15.93 -15.44 -11.57
C ARG A 252 14.46 -15.80 -11.83
N PRO A 253 14.17 -16.98 -12.38
CA PRO A 253 12.80 -17.47 -12.49
C PRO A 253 12.23 -17.77 -11.10
N LEU A 254 10.91 -17.75 -10.97
CA LEU A 254 10.25 -18.31 -9.80
C LEU A 254 10.56 -19.82 -9.68
N PRO A 255 10.70 -20.36 -8.46
CA PRO A 255 10.78 -21.80 -8.29
C PRO A 255 9.49 -22.46 -8.78
N SER A 256 9.59 -23.68 -9.34
CA SER A 256 8.46 -24.37 -9.97
C SER A 256 7.24 -24.53 -9.04
N PHE A 257 7.49 -24.74 -7.74
CA PHE A 257 6.45 -24.88 -6.73
C PHE A 257 5.66 -23.60 -6.46
N ALA A 258 6.13 -22.42 -6.90
CA ALA A 258 5.36 -21.18 -6.77
C ALA A 258 4.03 -21.25 -7.54
N LYS A 259 3.92 -22.14 -8.55
CA LYS A 259 2.67 -22.42 -9.27
C LYS A 259 1.60 -23.06 -8.39
N GLU A 260 1.98 -23.77 -7.32
CA GLU A 260 1.05 -24.38 -6.35
C GLU A 260 0.17 -23.31 -5.68
N ILE A 261 0.68 -22.09 -5.55
CA ILE A 261 -0.03 -20.91 -5.03
C ILE A 261 -0.29 -19.87 -6.12
N ALA A 262 -0.33 -20.29 -7.40
CA ALA A 262 -0.62 -19.42 -8.54
C ALA A 262 0.22 -18.12 -8.59
N CYS A 263 1.46 -18.15 -8.13
CA CYS A 263 2.36 -17.01 -8.26
C CYS A 263 2.90 -16.91 -9.70
N GLU A 264 2.71 -15.74 -10.31
CA GLU A 264 3.23 -15.40 -11.64
C GLU A 264 4.50 -14.55 -11.57
N ASN A 265 4.77 -13.91 -10.44
CA ASN A 265 5.92 -13.05 -10.24
C ASN A 265 6.40 -13.05 -8.77
N TRP A 266 7.61 -12.52 -8.55
CA TRP A 266 8.23 -12.44 -7.22
C TRP A 266 7.47 -11.56 -6.22
N ALA A 267 6.73 -10.54 -6.69
CA ALA A 267 5.91 -9.72 -5.79
C ALA A 267 4.81 -10.57 -5.13
N GLN A 268 4.10 -11.39 -5.93
CA GLN A 268 3.11 -12.33 -5.41
C GLN A 268 3.74 -13.37 -4.48
N TYR A 269 4.93 -13.89 -4.82
CA TYR A 269 5.65 -14.82 -3.96
C TYR A 269 5.90 -14.25 -2.56
N PHE A 270 6.48 -13.05 -2.47
CA PHE A 270 6.77 -12.43 -1.18
C PHE A 270 5.50 -12.01 -0.43
N LEU A 271 4.51 -11.44 -1.12
CA LEU A 271 3.28 -10.98 -0.49
C LEU A 271 2.44 -12.16 0.03
N LYS A 272 2.29 -13.24 -0.74
CA LYS A 272 1.57 -14.46 -0.29
C LYS A 272 2.27 -15.14 0.88
N TRP A 273 3.60 -15.10 0.91
CA TRP A 273 4.33 -15.53 2.10
C TRP A 273 3.98 -14.67 3.33
N VAL A 274 3.80 -13.36 3.18
CA VAL A 274 3.39 -12.51 4.32
C VAL A 274 1.94 -12.77 4.73
N ILE A 275 0.98 -12.68 3.82
CA ILE A 275 -0.46 -12.73 4.16
C ILE A 275 -1.00 -14.12 4.52
N SER A 276 -0.22 -15.18 4.28
CA SER A 276 -0.53 -16.52 4.78
C SER A 276 -0.33 -16.69 6.27
N HIS A 277 0.38 -15.76 6.94
CA HIS A 277 0.60 -15.87 8.38
C HIS A 277 -0.73 -15.53 9.09
N PRO A 278 -1.22 -16.36 10.03
CA PRO A 278 -2.56 -16.20 10.60
C PRO A 278 -2.76 -14.88 11.36
N ALA A 279 -1.70 -14.31 11.94
CA ALA A 279 -1.75 -13.00 12.60
C ALA A 279 -1.93 -11.81 11.65
N ILE A 280 -1.63 -11.94 10.35
CA ILE A 280 -1.54 -10.81 9.44
C ILE A 280 -2.92 -10.44 8.89
N THR A 281 -3.32 -9.18 9.10
CA THR A 281 -4.58 -8.63 8.58
C THR A 281 -4.38 -8.04 7.19
N CYS A 282 -3.38 -7.18 7.00
CA CYS A 282 -3.13 -6.57 5.69
C CYS A 282 -1.65 -6.18 5.53
N VAL A 283 -1.07 -6.39 4.34
CA VAL A 283 0.28 -5.93 3.99
C VAL A 283 0.20 -4.74 3.04
N ILE A 284 1.02 -3.71 3.25
CA ILE A 284 0.95 -2.42 2.54
C ILE A 284 2.21 -2.14 1.70
N PRO A 285 2.47 -2.89 0.61
CA PRO A 285 3.57 -2.57 -0.30
C PRO A 285 3.37 -1.20 -0.94
N ALA A 286 4.47 -0.50 -1.22
CA ALA A 286 4.46 0.80 -1.89
C ALA A 286 5.08 0.71 -3.29
N THR A 287 4.44 1.34 -4.27
CA THR A 287 4.97 1.48 -5.64
C THR A 287 4.42 2.73 -6.32
N SER A 288 5.22 3.33 -7.20
CA SER A 288 4.78 4.38 -8.14
C SER A 288 4.64 3.84 -9.57
N ASN A 289 4.89 2.54 -9.79
CA ASN A 289 4.80 1.91 -11.09
C ASN A 289 3.48 1.13 -11.23
N PRO A 290 2.63 1.47 -12.21
CA PRO A 290 1.35 0.79 -12.46
C PRO A 290 1.44 -0.73 -12.71
N VAL A 291 2.51 -1.21 -13.36
CA VAL A 291 2.70 -2.64 -13.61
C VAL A 291 3.02 -3.37 -12.31
N HIS A 292 3.92 -2.81 -11.49
CA HIS A 292 4.19 -3.37 -10.16
C HIS A 292 2.93 -3.36 -9.30
N GLN A 293 2.06 -2.35 -9.45
CA GLN A 293 0.80 -2.33 -8.71
C GLN A 293 -0.12 -3.49 -9.11
N SER A 294 -0.25 -3.77 -10.40
CA SER A 294 -0.98 -4.95 -10.89
C SER A 294 -0.39 -6.26 -10.34
N GLN A 295 0.94 -6.37 -10.28
CA GLN A 295 1.61 -7.54 -9.69
C GLN A 295 1.32 -7.68 -8.20
N ASN A 296 1.43 -6.60 -7.44
CA ASN A 296 1.18 -6.57 -6.00
C ASN A 296 -0.27 -6.98 -5.69
N ILE A 297 -1.24 -6.36 -6.35
CA ILE A 297 -2.67 -6.62 -6.08
C ILE A 297 -3.10 -8.00 -6.57
N GLY A 298 -2.39 -8.59 -7.54
CA GLY A 298 -2.58 -9.98 -7.96
C GLY A 298 -2.38 -10.99 -6.82
N ALA A 299 -1.62 -10.64 -5.78
CA ALA A 299 -1.45 -11.50 -4.60
C ALA A 299 -2.74 -11.71 -3.79
N LEU A 300 -3.79 -10.91 -4.03
CA LEU A 300 -5.13 -11.11 -3.43
C LEU A 300 -5.88 -12.34 -3.96
N ARG A 301 -5.39 -13.02 -5.00
CA ARG A 301 -6.14 -14.11 -5.65
C ARG A 301 -5.38 -15.42 -5.58
N GLY A 302 -6.12 -16.52 -5.69
CA GLY A 302 -5.58 -17.88 -5.68
C GLY A 302 -5.18 -18.37 -4.28
N PRO A 303 -4.65 -19.61 -4.19
CA PRO A 303 -4.34 -20.23 -2.91
C PRO A 303 -3.23 -19.49 -2.15
N LEU A 304 -3.28 -19.58 -0.83
CA LEU A 304 -2.21 -19.15 0.07
C LEU A 304 -1.34 -20.36 0.46
N PRO A 305 -0.03 -20.15 0.67
CA PRO A 305 0.82 -21.22 1.17
C PRO A 305 0.42 -21.59 2.60
N ASP A 306 0.37 -22.89 2.88
CA ASP A 306 0.27 -23.41 4.24
C ASP A 306 1.62 -23.32 4.97
N LYS A 307 1.69 -23.88 6.19
CA LYS A 307 2.91 -23.85 7.00
C LYS A 307 4.11 -24.51 6.29
N ASP A 308 3.90 -25.65 5.66
CA ASP A 308 4.98 -26.42 5.03
C ASP A 308 5.48 -25.72 3.76
N LEU A 309 4.56 -25.21 2.94
CA LEU A 309 4.92 -24.44 1.76
C LEU A 309 5.59 -23.11 2.13
N ARG A 310 5.14 -22.42 3.20
CA ARG A 310 5.86 -21.24 3.72
C ARG A 310 7.30 -21.57 4.13
N SER A 311 7.52 -22.70 4.80
CA SER A 311 8.85 -23.16 5.18
C SER A 311 9.69 -23.50 3.94
N ARG A 312 9.12 -24.15 2.92
CA ARG A 312 9.79 -24.43 1.64
C ARG A 312 10.16 -23.14 0.89
N MET A 313 9.25 -22.17 0.88
CA MET A 313 9.47 -20.86 0.28
C MET A 313 10.66 -20.14 0.93
N LEU A 314 10.73 -20.21 2.26
CA LEU A 314 11.82 -19.64 3.03
C LEU A 314 13.15 -20.35 2.74
N LYS A 315 13.19 -21.68 2.83
CA LYS A 315 14.41 -22.47 2.53
C LYS A 315 14.96 -22.18 1.14
N HIS A 316 14.07 -21.96 0.16
CA HIS A 316 14.48 -21.54 -1.18
C HIS A 316 15.20 -20.18 -1.16
N MET A 317 14.68 -19.19 -0.42
CA MET A 317 15.35 -17.90 -0.28
C MET A 317 16.67 -18.00 0.47
N GLU A 318 16.73 -18.80 1.54
CA GLU A 318 17.95 -19.03 2.33
C GLU A 318 19.05 -19.72 1.52
N SER A 319 18.70 -20.48 0.47
CA SER A 319 19.67 -21.05 -0.47
C SER A 319 20.30 -20.02 -1.42
N MET A 320 19.77 -18.79 -1.50
CA MET A 320 20.29 -17.76 -2.39
C MET A 320 21.44 -16.98 -1.73
N PRO A 321 22.61 -16.88 -2.38
CA PRO A 321 23.72 -16.08 -1.88
C PRO A 321 23.31 -14.62 -1.61
N GLY A 322 23.59 -14.13 -0.40
CA GLY A 322 23.32 -12.75 0.02
C GLY A 322 21.94 -12.50 0.66
N PHE A 323 21.08 -13.52 0.78
CA PHE A 323 19.80 -13.39 1.48
C PHE A 323 19.98 -13.08 2.98
N ASP A 324 20.97 -13.71 3.62
CA ASP A 324 21.37 -13.49 5.00
C ASP A 324 21.88 -12.05 5.25
N LYS A 325 22.60 -11.49 4.28
CA LYS A 325 23.22 -10.16 4.34
C LYS A 325 22.36 -9.05 3.72
N LEU A 326 21.08 -9.31 3.46
CA LEU A 326 20.25 -8.39 2.70
C LEU A 326 20.21 -6.98 3.32
N GLN A 327 20.20 -6.87 4.65
CA GLN A 327 20.15 -5.58 5.34
C GLN A 327 21.44 -4.74 5.21
N GLU A 328 22.57 -5.38 4.88
CA GLU A 328 23.86 -4.70 4.63
C GLU A 328 23.85 -3.95 3.28
N THR A 329 22.93 -4.31 2.37
CA THR A 329 22.80 -3.63 1.08
C THR A 329 22.07 -2.28 1.22
N PRO A 330 22.42 -1.27 0.39
CA PRO A 330 21.72 0.01 0.41
C PRO A 330 20.21 -0.15 0.19
N PRO A 331 19.37 0.64 0.89
CA PRO A 331 17.93 0.62 0.65
C PRO A 331 17.61 1.19 -0.73
N TYR A 332 16.60 0.63 -1.38
CA TYR A 332 16.12 1.02 -2.72
C TYR A 332 17.20 0.93 -3.82
N PRO A 333 17.88 -0.23 -3.97
CA PRO A 333 18.91 -0.39 -4.98
C PRO A 333 18.36 -0.11 -6.39
N GLY A 334 19.09 0.69 -7.16
CA GLY A 334 18.70 1.07 -8.52
C GLY A 334 17.47 1.99 -8.63
N LYS A 335 16.95 2.52 -7.52
CA LYS A 335 15.77 3.41 -7.53
C LYS A 335 16.14 4.83 -7.12
N SER A 336 15.44 5.80 -7.73
CA SER A 336 15.58 7.22 -7.44
C SER A 336 14.20 7.82 -7.18
N TYR A 337 14.10 8.60 -6.10
CA TYR A 337 12.89 9.32 -5.71
C TYR A 337 13.20 10.81 -5.68
N GLN A 338 12.36 11.63 -6.31
CA GLN A 338 12.63 13.06 -6.48
C GLN A 338 11.85 13.95 -5.50
N GLY A 339 10.98 13.34 -4.69
CA GLY A 339 10.10 14.03 -3.75
C GLY A 339 10.82 14.80 -2.64
N LEU A 340 10.02 15.55 -1.89
CA LEU A 340 10.46 16.43 -0.80
C LEU A 340 11.24 15.67 0.27
N ILE A 341 10.82 14.45 0.59
CA ILE A 341 11.46 13.60 1.60
C ILE A 341 12.87 13.22 1.17
N ARG A 342 13.07 12.82 -0.09
CA ARG A 342 14.41 12.44 -0.55
C ARG A 342 15.35 13.66 -0.63
N ARG A 343 14.83 14.83 -1.02
CA ARG A 343 15.60 16.09 -0.96
C ARG A 343 16.04 16.43 0.45
N ALA A 344 15.14 16.32 1.44
CA ALA A 344 15.46 16.59 2.83
C ALA A 344 16.53 15.63 3.39
N ILE A 345 16.44 14.33 3.07
CA ILE A 345 17.46 13.33 3.47
C ILE A 345 18.83 13.67 2.86
N ASN A 346 18.88 13.98 1.57
CA ASN A 346 20.13 14.32 0.89
C ASN A 346 20.78 15.59 1.47
N ALA A 347 19.97 16.62 1.76
CA ALA A 347 20.45 17.87 2.36
C ALA A 347 21.09 17.64 3.74
N ARG A 348 20.45 16.84 4.61
CA ARG A 348 21.03 16.49 5.93
C ARG A 348 22.35 15.73 5.81
N THR A 349 22.45 14.85 4.82
CA THR A 349 23.68 14.06 4.59
C THR A 349 24.83 14.93 4.06
N ALA A 350 24.52 15.97 3.30
CA ALA A 350 25.52 16.91 2.78
C ALA A 350 26.11 17.83 3.86
N VAL A 351 25.35 18.15 4.91
CA VAL A 351 25.80 18.99 6.04
C VAL A 351 26.60 18.18 7.07
N ALA A 352 26.45 16.86 7.09
CA ALA A 352 27.17 15.95 7.98
C ALA A 352 28.56 15.53 7.44
N ARG A 353 28.95 16.03 6.27
CA ARG A 353 30.28 15.87 5.64
C ARG A 353 30.95 17.23 5.61
#